data_AF-U5U3J6-F1
#
_entry.id   AF-U5U3J6-F1
#
_cell.length_a   1.000
_cell.length_b   1.000
_cell.length_c   1.000
_cell.angle_alpha   90.00
_cell.angle_beta   90.00
_cell.angle_gamma   90.00
#
_symmetry.space_group_name_H-M   'P 1'
#
loop_
_entity.id
_entity.type
_entity.pdbx_description
1 polymer ?
#
loop_
_entity_poly.entity_id
_entity_poly.type
_entity_poly.pdbx_seq_one_letter_code
_entity_poly.pdbx_strand_id
1 'polypeptide(L)'
;GALDFGLIVDGAVIIVENCLRRLGEAQHRLGRSLTKDERHQLAASASAEVMQPSLFGVLIITAVYLPIFALSGVEGKMFHPM
;
A
#
# COMPACT_ATOMS: atom_id res chain seq x y z
N GLY A 1 -2.93 17.89 -1.30
CA GLY A 1 -3.45 17.59 0.05
C GLY A 1 -4.18 16.24 0.18
N ALA A 2 -5.51 16.18 -0.04
CA ALA A 2 -6.33 14.98 0.21
C ALA A 2 -6.00 13.78 -0.71
N LEU A 3 -5.51 14.05 -1.92
CA LEU A 3 -5.13 13.02 -2.90
C LEU A 3 -3.88 12.25 -2.47
N ASP A 4 -2.94 12.92 -1.78
CA ASP A 4 -1.71 12.30 -1.27
C ASP A 4 -1.99 11.41 -0.06
N PHE A 5 -2.84 11.87 0.87
CA PHE A 5 -3.31 11.02 1.99
C PHE A 5 -4.11 9.80 1.51
N GLY A 6 -5.00 9.98 0.52
CA GLY A 6 -5.74 8.87 -0.05
C GLY A 6 -4.81 7.82 -0.66
N LEU A 7 -3.78 8.26 -1.39
CA LEU A 7 -2.80 7.37 -2.02
C LEU A 7 -1.94 6.60 -0.99
N ILE A 8 -1.44 7.31 0.02
CA ILE A 8 -0.57 6.73 1.05
C ILE A 8 -1.36 5.74 1.93
N VAL A 9 -2.62 6.07 2.26
CA VAL A 9 -3.47 5.22 3.10
C VAL A 9 -3.99 4.02 2.34
N ASP A 10 -4.27 4.12 1.04
CA ASP A 10 -4.79 3.01 0.23
C ASP A 10 -3.85 1.79 0.26
N GLY A 11 -2.56 1.99 -0.02
CA GLY A 11 -1.57 0.91 0.04
C GLY A 11 -1.48 0.25 1.42
N ALA A 12 -1.52 1.05 2.50
CA ALA A 12 -1.48 0.54 3.86
C ALA A 12 -2.75 -0.26 4.22
N VAL A 13 -3.93 0.24 3.84
CA VAL A 13 -5.21 -0.43 4.11
C VAL A 13 -5.30 -1.77 3.39
N ILE A 14 -4.86 -1.85 2.12
CA ILE A 14 -4.87 -3.10 1.35
C ILE A 14 -3.98 -4.17 2.03
N ILE A 15 -2.79 -3.78 2.50
CA ILE A 15 -1.87 -4.70 3.19
C ILE A 15 -2.48 -5.19 4.52
N VAL A 16 -3.04 -4.27 5.32
CA VAL A 16 -3.67 -4.59 6.60
C VAL A 16 -4.87 -5.51 6.41
N GLU A 17 -5.72 -5.25 5.42
CA GLU A 17 -6.89 -6.09 5.12
C GLU A 17 -6.47 -7.51 4.71
N ASN A 18 -5.46 -7.66 3.84
CA ASN A 18 -4.97 -8.98 3.44
C ASN A 18 -4.37 -9.75 4.63
N CYS A 19 -3.61 -9.06 5.49
CA CYS A 19 -3.05 -9.67 6.69
C CYS A 19 -4.15 -10.14 7.65
N LEU A 20 -5.15 -9.30 7.92
CA LEU A 20 -6.27 -9.63 8.80
C LEU A 20 -7.09 -10.79 8.23
N ARG A 21 -7.38 -10.79 6.93
CA ARG A 21 -8.06 -11.88 6.23
C ARG A 21 -7.32 -13.20 6.41
N ARG A 22 -6.02 -13.25 6.09
CA ARG A 22 -5.22 -14.48 6.23
C ARG A 22 -5.09 -14.95 7.67
N LEU A 23 -4.93 -14.03 8.63
CA LEU A 23 -4.89 -14.38 10.06
C LEU A 23 -6.21 -14.99 10.52
N GLY A 24 -7.35 -14.44 10.08
CA GLY A 24 -8.68 -14.98 10.36
C GLY A 24 -8.87 -16.38 9.77
N GLU A 25 -8.50 -16.57 8.52
CA GLU A 25 -8.55 -17.87 7.83
C GLU A 25 -7.67 -18.92 8.52
N ALA A 26 -6.44 -18.55 8.90
CA ALA A 26 -5.52 -19.44 9.58
C ALA A 26 -6.03 -19.82 10.98
N GLN A 27 -6.61 -18.87 11.72
CA GLN A 27 -7.18 -19.12 13.04
C GLN A 27 -8.41 -20.04 12.95
N HIS A 28 -9.30 -19.81 11.99
CA HIS A 28 -10.44 -20.67 11.73
C HIS A 28 -10.01 -22.08 11.32
N ARG A 29 -9.01 -22.22 10.45
CA ARG A 29 -8.49 -23.51 9.99
C ARG A 29 -7.85 -24.32 11.11
N LEU A 30 -7.15 -23.67 12.04
CA LEU A 30 -6.46 -24.33 13.16
C LEU A 30 -7.36 -24.55 14.37
N GLY A 31 -8.52 -23.88 14.45
CA GLY A 31 -9.44 -23.98 15.60
C GLY A 31 -8.85 -23.48 16.93
N ARG A 32 -7.71 -22.79 16.88
CA ARG A 32 -6.98 -22.25 18.04
C ARG A 32 -6.36 -20.90 17.69
N SER A 33 -6.02 -20.11 18.71
CA SER A 33 -5.25 -18.89 18.49
C SER A 33 -3.86 -19.21 17.92
N LEU A 34 -3.38 -18.35 17.01
CA LEU A 34 -2.04 -18.47 16.43
C LEU A 34 -0.98 -18.08 17.47
N THR A 35 0.16 -18.76 17.45
CA THR A 35 1.33 -18.34 18.22
C THR A 35 1.94 -17.06 17.62
N LYS A 36 2.78 -16.35 18.38
CA LYS A 36 3.44 -15.13 17.90
C LYS A 36 4.23 -15.36 16.60
N ASP A 37 4.94 -16.48 16.52
CA ASP A 37 5.76 -16.82 15.36
C ASP A 37 4.91 -17.12 14.12
N GLU A 38 3.80 -17.86 14.29
CA GLU A 38 2.85 -18.13 13.20
C GLU A 38 2.21 -16.83 12.70
N ARG A 39 1.86 -15.89 13.60
CA ARG A 39 1.31 -14.58 13.22
C ARG A 39 2.32 -13.77 12.43
N HIS A 40 3.59 -13.73 12.86
CA HIS A 40 4.63 -12.98 12.17
C HIS A 40 4.96 -13.56 10.79
N GLN A 41 5.09 -14.89 10.68
CA GLN A 41 5.30 -15.54 9.38
C GLN A 41 4.12 -15.32 8.43
N LEU A 42 2.90 -15.42 8.95
CA LEU A 42 1.72 -15.21 8.13
C LEU A 42 1.57 -13.75 7.69
N ALA A 43 1.85 -12.78 8.58
CA ALA A 43 1.86 -11.37 8.21
C ALA A 43 2.94 -11.05 7.17
N ALA A 44 4.15 -11.61 7.30
CA ALA A 44 5.23 -11.41 6.34
C ALA A 44 4.88 -11.97 4.96
N SER A 45 4.35 -13.19 4.90
CA SER A 45 3.92 -13.83 3.64
C SER A 45 2.72 -13.12 3.01
N ALA A 46 1.72 -12.74 3.81
CA ALA A 46 0.57 -11.95 3.35
C ALA A 46 0.98 -10.58 2.81
N SER A 47 1.94 -9.91 3.45
CA SER A 47 2.46 -8.62 2.99
C SER A 47 3.22 -8.76 1.68
N ALA A 48 4.03 -9.81 1.52
CA ALA A 48 4.82 -10.04 0.31
C ALA A 48 3.97 -10.26 -0.95
N GLU A 49 2.82 -10.93 -0.82
CA GLU A 49 1.88 -11.17 -1.92
C GLU A 49 1.22 -9.89 -2.44
N VAL A 50 0.94 -8.94 -1.54
CA VAL A 50 0.30 -7.65 -1.86
C VAL A 50 1.31 -6.59 -2.31
N MET A 51 2.59 -6.76 -1.95
CA MET A 51 3.62 -5.77 -2.24
C MET A 51 3.87 -5.56 -3.74
N GLN A 52 3.84 -6.64 -4.54
CA GLN A 52 4.01 -6.54 -6.00
C GLN A 52 2.93 -5.69 -6.69
N PRO A 53 1.62 -5.97 -6.55
CA PRO A 53 0.59 -5.16 -7.20
C PRO A 53 0.54 -3.73 -6.66
N SER A 54 0.78 -3.53 -5.36
CA SER A 54 0.78 -2.20 -4.75
C SER A 54 1.94 -1.31 -5.27
N LEU A 55 3.14 -1.88 -5.43
CA LEU A 55 4.30 -1.19 -6.04
C LEU A 55 4.02 -0.75 -7.48
N PHE A 56 3.36 -1.60 -8.28
CA PHE A 56 2.99 -1.21 -9.64
C PHE A 56 2.07 0.00 -9.68
N GLY A 57 1.08 0.07 -8.77
CA GLY A 57 0.20 1.23 -8.65
C GLY A 57 0.99 2.50 -8.34
N VAL A 58 1.84 2.46 -7.30
CA VAL A 58 2.69 3.59 -6.90
C VAL A 58 3.63 4.02 -8.04
N LEU A 59 4.18 3.08 -8.80
CA LEU A 59 5.02 3.36 -9.96
C LEU A 59 4.25 4.08 -11.08
N ILE A 60 3.03 3.66 -11.39
CA ILE A 60 2.19 4.32 -12.40
C ILE A 60 1.89 5.75 -11.99
N ILE A 61 1.48 5.96 -10.74
CA ILE A 61 1.19 7.30 -10.22
C ILE A 61 2.46 8.16 -10.24
N THR A 62 3.59 7.61 -9.80
CA THR A 62 4.89 8.29 -9.87
C THR A 62 5.24 8.66 -11.31
N ALA A 63 5.04 7.76 -12.28
CA ALA A 63 5.32 8.03 -13.70
C ALA A 63 4.42 9.13 -14.30
N VAL A 64 3.20 9.30 -13.79
CA VAL A 64 2.29 10.39 -14.18
C VAL A 64 2.67 11.71 -13.51
N TYR A 65 3.14 11.67 -12.26
CA TYR A 65 3.53 12.86 -11.49
C TYR A 65 4.94 13.37 -11.80
N LEU A 66 5.88 12.48 -12.14
CA LEU A 66 7.27 12.82 -12.44
C LEU A 66 7.43 13.89 -13.55
N PRO A 67 6.67 13.85 -14.67
CA PRO A 67 6.71 14.88 -15.71
C PRO A 67 6.20 16.25 -15.24
N ILE A 68 5.32 16.29 -14.23
CA ILE A 68 4.80 17.55 -13.67
C ILE A 68 5.93 18.35 -13.02
N PHE A 69 6.91 17.68 -12.41
CA PHE A 69 8.11 18.32 -11.87
C PHE A 69 9.10 18.79 -12.94
N ALA A 70 9.06 18.21 -14.15
CA ALA A 70 9.92 18.60 -15.27
C ALA A 70 9.40 19.84 -16.03
N LEU A 71 8.14 20.24 -15.84
CA LEU A 71 7.56 21.46 -16.41
C LEU A 71 8.17 22.72 -15.76
N SER A 72 9.25 23.22 -16.37
CA SER A 72 9.92 24.46 -15.98
C SER A 72 9.28 25.65 -16.72
N GLY A 73 8.28 26.31 -16.10
CA GLY A 73 7.56 27.46 -16.67
C GLY A 73 6.60 28.14 -15.67
N VAL A 74 5.84 29.15 -16.11
CA VAL A 74 4.83 29.87 -15.29
C VAL A 74 3.73 28.92 -14.77
N GLU A 75 3.48 27.83 -15.47
CA GLU A 75 2.53 26.77 -15.09
C GLU A 75 3.03 25.90 -13.92
N GLY A 76 4.34 25.71 -13.77
CA GLY A 76 4.93 24.96 -12.64
C GLY A 76 4.76 25.66 -11.27
N LYS A 77 4.61 26.99 -11.25
CA LYS A 77 4.29 27.76 -10.04
C LYS A 77 2.81 27.62 -9.61
N MET A 78 1.93 27.19 -10.52
CA MET A 78 0.51 26.96 -10.24
C MET A 78 0.26 25.54 -9.69
N PHE A 79 1.18 24.60 -9.93
CA PHE A 79 1.17 23.24 -9.38
C PHE A 79 2.05 23.04 -8.13
N HIS A 80 2.90 24.01 -7.78
CA HIS A 80 3.65 24.00 -6.52
C HIS A 80 2.82 24.12 -5.23
N PRO A 81 1.59 24.71 -5.21
CA PRO A 81 0.77 24.78 -3.99
C PRO A 81 -0.33 23.70 -3.91
N MET A 82 -0.20 22.56 -4.61
CA MET A 82 -1.17 21.43 -4.56
C MET A 82 -0.67 20.23 -3.76
#